data_AF-A0A357D9J9-F1
#
_entry.id   AF-A0A357D9J9-F1
#
_cell.length_a   1.000
_cell.length_b   1.000
_cell.length_c   1.000
_cell.angle_alpha   90.00
_cell.angle_beta   90.00
_cell.angle_gamma   90.00
#
_symmetry.space_group_name_H-M   'P 1'
#
loop_
_entity.id
_entity.type
_entity.pdbx_description
1 polymer ?
#
loop_
_entity_poly.entity_id
_entity_poly.type
_entity_poly.pdbx_seq_one_letter_code
_entity_poly.pdbx_strand_id
1 'polypeptide(L)' 'MKKGREIEEIIYFVQRHPESTVSRRIYRETLGEAPAQINSAVIRQLQDKLEIADEFTIEGYNYLIR' A
#
# COMPACT_ATOMS: atom_id res chain seq x y z
N MET A 1 12.11 2.44 12.89
CA MET A 1 12.75 1.53 11.90
C MET A 1 11.82 0.44 11.40
N LYS A 2 10.89 -0.10 12.22
CA LYS A 2 9.91 -1.13 11.82
C LYS A 2 8.96 -0.68 10.69
N LYS A 3 8.30 0.48 10.86
CA LYS A 3 7.36 1.07 9.90
C LYS A 3 7.89 1.20 8.46
N GLY A 4 9.16 1.61 8.29
CA GLY A 4 9.75 1.77 6.95
C GLY A 4 9.84 0.46 6.18
N ARG A 5 10.25 -0.62 6.85
CA ARG A 5 10.30 -1.96 6.26
C ARG A 5 8.90 -2.50 5.92
N GLU A 6 7.91 -2.25 6.77
CA GLU A 6 6.53 -2.67 6.52
C GLU A 6 5.93 -1.94 5.31
N ILE A 7 6.24 -0.66 5.14
CA ILE A 7 5.87 0.11 3.94
C ILE A 7 6.53 -0.49 2.70
N GLU A 8 7.83 -0.81 2.73
CA GLU A 8 8.52 -1.46 1.61
C GLU A 8 7.88 -2.79 1.23
N GLU A 9 7.51 -3.62 2.21
CA GLU A 9 6.80 -4.89 1.99
C GLU A 9 5.42 -4.67 1.35
N ILE A 10 4.66 -3.65 1.80
CA ILE A 10 3.37 -3.27 1.22
C ILE A 10 3.53 -2.81 -0.23
N ILE A 11 4.48 -1.91 -0.50
CA ILE A 11 4.74 -1.40 -1.86
C ILE A 11 5.14 -2.56 -2.79
N TYR A 12 6.05 -3.42 -2.34
CA TYR A 12 6.46 -4.59 -3.11
C TYR A 12 5.27 -5.52 -3.43
N PHE A 13 4.42 -5.79 -2.45
CA PHE A 13 3.25 -6.64 -2.63
C PHE A 13 2.28 -6.06 -3.68
N VAL A 14 1.91 -4.78 -3.56
CA VAL A 14 0.93 -4.17 -4.49
C VAL A 14 1.48 -3.98 -5.91
N GLN A 15 2.80 -3.91 -6.08
CA GLN A 15 3.44 -3.92 -7.39
C GLN A 15 3.41 -5.31 -8.03
N ARG A 16 3.59 -6.37 -7.24
CA ARG A 16 3.64 -7.75 -7.73
C ARG A 16 2.25 -8.37 -7.92
N HIS A 17 1.27 -7.91 -7.15
CA HIS A 17 -0.11 -8.42 -7.15
C HIS A 17 -1.17 -7.31 -7.32
N PRO A 18 -1.05 -6.42 -8.33
CA PRO A 18 -1.86 -5.19 -8.43
C PRO A 18 -3.38 -5.43 -8.48
N GLU A 19 -3.79 -6.58 -9.01
CA GLU A 19 -5.20 -6.96 -9.15
C GLU A 19 -5.77 -7.72 -7.94
N SER A 20 -4.93 -8.07 -6.96
CA SER A 20 -5.39 -8.78 -5.77
C SER A 20 -6.42 -7.96 -5.00
N THR A 21 -7.38 -8.65 -4.37
CA THR A 21 -8.38 -8.00 -3.52
C THR A 21 -7.73 -7.17 -2.41
N VAL A 22 -6.61 -7.64 -1.87
CA VAL A 22 -5.83 -6.93 -0.84
C VAL A 22 -5.21 -5.66 -1.43
N SER A 23 -4.54 -5.73 -2.57
CA SER A 23 -3.96 -4.54 -3.21
C SER A 23 -5.02 -3.51 -3.57
N ARG A 24 -6.14 -3.94 -4.15
CA ARG A 24 -7.27 -3.04 -4.46
C ARG A 24 -7.86 -2.39 -3.22
N ARG A 25 -7.90 -3.10 -2.10
CA ARG A 25 -8.34 -2.55 -0.81
C ARG A 25 -7.36 -1.49 -0.30
N ILE A 26 -6.06 -1.79 -0.29
CA ILE A 26 -5.01 -0.85 0.16
C ILE A 26 -5.06 0.43 -0.68
N TYR A 27 -5.19 0.32 -2.01
CA TYR A 27 -5.36 1.50 -2.86
C TYR A 27 -6.61 2.30 -2.49
N ARG A 28 -7.79 1.66 -2.33
CA ARG A 28 -9.03 2.37 -1.98
C ARG A 28 -8.95 3.07 -0.64
N GLU A 29 -8.43 2.39 0.38
CA GLU A 29 -8.38 2.95 1.72
C GLU A 29 -7.32 4.06 1.85
N THR A 30 -6.22 3.96 1.09
CA THR A 30 -5.12 4.93 1.16
C THR A 30 -5.28 6.11 0.18
N LEU A 31 -5.78 5.85 -1.03
CA LEU A 31 -5.90 6.82 -2.13
C LEU A 31 -7.34 7.27 -2.37
N GLY A 32 -8.34 6.64 -1.75
CA GLY A 32 -9.77 6.90 -1.94
C GLY A 32 -10.40 6.09 -3.08
N GLU A 33 -9.60 5.51 -3.97
CA GLU A 33 -10.06 4.66 -5.06
C GLU A 33 -9.02 3.59 -5.44
N ALA A 34 -9.45 2.54 -6.16
CA ALA A 34 -8.52 1.60 -6.78
C ALA A 34 -8.22 2.07 -8.21
N PRO A 35 -6.98 2.49 -8.52
CA PRO A 35 -6.64 2.97 -9.85
C PRO A 35 -6.87 1.88 -10.90
N ALA A 36 -7.35 2.29 -12.08
CA ALA A 36 -7.53 1.39 -13.22
C ALA A 36 -6.19 0.90 -13.81
N GLN A 37 -5.14 1.73 -13.67
CA GLN A 37 -3.78 1.42 -14.11
C GLN A 37 -2.79 1.72 -12.98
N ILE A 38 -1.88 0.79 -12.73
CA ILE A 38 -0.81 0.96 -11.74
C ILE A 38 0.45 1.41 -12.46
N ASN A 39 0.89 2.64 -12.20
CA ASN A 39 2.11 3.21 -12.75
C ASN A 39 2.98 3.78 -11.62
N SER A 40 4.18 4.26 -11.96
CA SER A 40 5.13 4.80 -10.98
C SER A 40 4.58 5.99 -10.19
N ALA A 41 3.71 6.81 -10.78
CA ALA A 41 3.08 7.94 -10.08
C ALA A 41 2.09 7.46 -9.01
N VAL A 42 1.28 6.44 -9.32
CA VAL A 42 0.37 5.81 -8.36
C VAL A 42 1.13 5.18 -7.20
N ILE A 43 2.22 4.45 -7.49
CA ILE A 43 3.05 3.84 -6.45
C ILE A 43 3.68 4.89 -5.54
N ARG A 44 4.19 5.98 -6.13
CA ARG A 44 4.77 7.08 -5.36
C ARG A 44 3.72 7.75 -4.46
N GLN A 45 2.53 8.02 -4.99
CA GLN A 45 1.44 8.59 -4.19
C GLN A 45 1.02 7.66 -3.04
N LEU A 46 0.96 6.36 -3.29
CA LEU A 46 0.69 5.37 -2.24
C LEU A 46 1.77 5.42 -1.16
N GLN A 47 3.04 5.42 -1.55
CA GLN A 47 4.16 5.50 -0.61
C GLN A 47 4.10 6.78 0.24
N ASP A 48 3.93 7.95 -0.38
CA ASP A 48 3.85 9.23 0.32
C ASP A 48 2.72 9.23 1.38
N LYS A 49 1.58 8.57 1.07
CA LYS A 49 0.46 8.44 2.01
C LYS A 49 0.74 7.46 3.14
N LEU A 50 1.38 6.33 2.86
CA LEU A 50 1.75 5.35 3.88
C LEU A 50 2.80 5.89 4.85
N GLU A 51 3.71 6.74 4.38
CA GLU A 51 4.74 7.36 5.24
C GLU A 51 4.13 8.24 6.35
N ILE A 52 3.02 8.92 6.07
CA ILE A 52 2.29 9.77 7.03
C ILE A 52 1.14 9.06 7.75
N ALA A 53 0.77 7.84 7.34
CA ALA A 53 -0.26 7.05 7.99
C ALA A 53 0.14 6.67 9.42
N ASP A 54 -0.81 6.41 10.31
CA ASP A 54 -0.52 5.94 11.66
C ASP A 54 0.03 4.49 11.63
N GLU A 55 0.71 4.10 12.72
CA GLU A 55 1.33 2.77 12.83
C GLU A 55 0.31 1.63 12.78
N PHE A 56 -0.89 1.82 13.35
CA PHE A 56 -1.95 0.80 13.36
C PHE A 56 -2.44 0.50 11.94
N THR A 57 -2.57 1.52 11.09
CA THR A 57 -2.89 1.35 9.67
C THR A 57 -1.81 0.54 8.94
N ILE A 58 -0.53 0.85 9.15
CA ILE A 58 0.58 0.13 8.50
C ILE A 58 0.66 -1.33 8.96
N GLU A 59 0.53 -1.59 10.26
CA GLU A 59 0.51 -2.95 10.80
C GLU A 59 -0.68 -3.75 10.25
N GLY A 60 -1.85 -3.13 10.14
CA GLY A 60 -3.04 -3.73 9.54
C GLY A 60 -2.81 -4.15 8.09
N TYR A 61 -2.17 -3.30 7.28
CA TYR A 61 -1.83 -3.66 5.89
C TYR A 61 -0.74 -4.73 5.82
N ASN A 62 0.29 -4.66 6.66
CA ASN A 62 1.33 -5.67 6.69
C ASN A 62 0.79 -7.07 7.06
N TYR A 63 -0.22 -7.14 7.94
CA TYR A 63 -0.91 -8.40 8.25
C TYR A 63 -1.67 -8.98 7.05
N LEU A 64 -2.27 -8.14 6.20
CA LEU A 64 -3.06 -8.60 5.05
C LEU A 64 -2.23 -9.15 3.89
N ILE A 65 -0.96 -8.77 3.79
CA ILE A 65 -0.08 -9.14 2.67
C ILE A 65 0.86 -10.30 3.01
N ARG A 66 0.83 -10.81 4.25
CA ARG A 66 1.56 -11.99 4.72
C ARG A 66 0.76 -13.27 4.46
#